data_AF-A0A8X6PQD7-F1
#
_entry.id   AF-A0A8X6PQD7-F1
#
_cell.length_a   1.000
_cell.length_b   1.000
_cell.length_c   1.000
_cell.angle_alpha   90.00
_cell.angle_beta   90.00
_cell.angle_gamma   90.00
#
_symmetry.space_group_name_H-M   'P 1'
#
loop_
_entity.id
_entity.type
_entity.pdbx_description
1 polymer ?
#
loop_
_entity_poly.entity_id
_entity_poly.type
_entity_poly.pdbx_seq_one_letter_code
_entity_poly.pdbx_strand_id
1 'polypeptide(L)'
;MAARKKFSNGTKPFPIRGDRTNYVNLPHVIAMVGLPARGKTYIAKKLTHYLNWIGIKTKVFNVGEYRRLATEAYKSHDFFRPDNAAAMAIRNKCALEALEDVCTWLTNEGEVAVYDATNTTHDRRKLIYDFVCEKYCFKLFFIESVCSDPSIIEVNIREVKVHSPDYKDSDKEEALRDFMQRIEHYQKAYQTVDEHLEGAYSFMKIFNAGEKVLVHRHEGHIQSRVVYYLMNIHILPRSIYLTRHGESVLNLKGRIGGDAELSKRGWEYTQALARFIQEQNIPRLRVWTSQLQRTIQTAAAIDAPQERWKALNEIDAGICEEMTYEEIQEQYPEDFAARDQDKFHYRYPRGESYEDLVARLEPVIMELERQENVLVVGHQAVLRCLLAYFLDKNSEELPYLRVPLHTVIKLTPVAYGCEMELFKLPIDAVDTHREKPKNCELERSTEDALQTVPEHL
;
A
#
# COMPACT_ATOMS: atom_id res chain seq x y z
N MET A 1 24.62 11.40 6.30
CA MET A 1 24.04 11.87 5.02
C MET A 1 22.95 10.88 4.61
N ALA A 2 21.68 11.26 4.70
CA ALA A 2 20.56 10.40 4.32
C ALA A 2 20.39 10.40 2.80
N ALA A 3 20.45 9.23 2.17
CA ALA A 3 20.23 9.08 0.73
C ALA A 3 18.73 8.95 0.45
N ARG A 4 18.11 9.99 -0.12
CA ARG A 4 16.73 9.94 -0.61
C ARG A 4 16.68 9.22 -1.96
N LYS A 5 16.09 8.02 -2.01
CA LYS A 5 15.76 7.32 -3.26
C LYS A 5 14.28 7.54 -3.60
N LYS A 6 13.99 8.04 -4.81
CA LYS A 6 12.65 8.07 -5.40
C LYS A 6 12.42 6.78 -6.19
N PHE A 7 11.35 6.04 -5.91
CA PHE A 7 10.95 4.85 -6.67
C PHE A 7 9.89 5.20 -7.73
N SER A 8 9.92 4.49 -8.87
CA SER A 8 9.14 4.76 -10.08
C SER A 8 7.70 4.22 -10.03
N ASN A 9 6.79 4.87 -10.78
CA ASN A 9 5.38 4.53 -10.92
C ASN A 9 5.15 3.24 -11.76
N GLY A 10 4.43 2.27 -11.19
CA GLY A 10 3.77 1.19 -11.92
C GLY A 10 4.02 -0.21 -11.36
N THR A 11 3.19 -0.65 -10.43
CA THR A 11 3.20 -2.01 -9.84
C THR A 11 2.47 -3.00 -10.75
N LYS A 12 3.10 -4.14 -11.03
CA LYS A 12 2.40 -5.33 -11.55
C LYS A 12 1.72 -6.05 -10.38
N PRO A 13 0.49 -6.57 -10.54
CA PRO A 13 -0.19 -7.27 -9.48
C PRO A 13 0.54 -8.58 -9.13
N PHE A 14 0.41 -9.01 -7.88
CA PHE A 14 0.89 -10.32 -7.43
C PHE A 14 0.22 -11.40 -8.31
N PRO A 15 0.99 -12.27 -9.00
CA PRO A 15 0.43 -13.52 -9.50
C PRO A 15 -0.07 -14.30 -8.29
N ILE A 16 -1.07 -15.16 -8.46
CA ILE A 16 -1.52 -16.13 -7.46
C ILE A 16 -1.81 -17.41 -8.26
N ARG A 17 -1.10 -18.51 -7.98
CA ARG A 17 -1.41 -19.83 -8.54
C ARG A 17 -1.82 -20.77 -7.42
N GLY A 18 -3.13 -20.86 -7.22
CA GLY A 18 -3.84 -21.79 -6.35
C GLY A 18 -5.34 -21.65 -6.61
N ASP A 19 -6.13 -22.69 -6.37
CA ASP A 19 -7.59 -22.67 -6.56
C ASP A 19 -8.19 -21.54 -5.72
N ARG A 20 -8.45 -20.40 -6.36
CA ARG A 20 -9.27 -19.35 -5.79
C ARG A 20 -10.69 -19.90 -5.69
N THR A 21 -11.30 -19.73 -4.52
CA THR A 21 -12.67 -19.21 -4.53
C THR A 21 -12.55 -17.81 -5.15
N ASN A 22 -12.94 -17.67 -6.43
CA ASN A 22 -12.74 -16.42 -7.16
C ASN A 22 -13.60 -15.33 -6.51
N TYR A 23 -13.03 -14.46 -5.68
CA TYR A 23 -13.79 -13.45 -4.94
C TYR A 23 -14.34 -12.33 -5.85
N VAL A 24 -13.78 -12.20 -7.06
CA VAL A 24 -14.23 -11.27 -8.11
C VAL A 24 -14.95 -12.07 -9.19
N ASN A 25 -16.28 -12.17 -9.08
CA ASN A 25 -17.10 -12.88 -10.08
C ASN A 25 -17.32 -12.08 -11.37
N LEU A 26 -17.22 -10.75 -11.30
CA LEU A 26 -17.37 -9.82 -12.42
C LEU A 26 -16.38 -8.66 -12.23
N PRO A 27 -15.80 -8.10 -13.30
CA PRO A 27 -14.96 -6.92 -13.19
C PRO A 27 -15.70 -5.74 -12.52
N HIS A 28 -14.96 -4.96 -11.73
CA HIS A 28 -15.50 -3.79 -11.04
C HIS A 28 -14.87 -2.49 -11.53
N VAL A 29 -15.67 -1.46 -11.71
CA VAL A 29 -15.24 -0.08 -11.84
C VAL A 29 -15.55 0.65 -10.55
N ILE A 30 -14.54 1.27 -9.95
CA ILE A 30 -14.68 2.19 -8.83
C ILE A 30 -14.54 3.60 -9.37
N ALA A 31 -15.62 4.36 -9.41
CA ALA A 31 -15.64 5.71 -9.97
C ALA A 31 -15.58 6.77 -8.87
N MET A 32 -14.50 7.58 -8.86
CA MET A 32 -14.34 8.65 -7.89
C MET A 32 -15.28 9.81 -8.21
N VAL A 33 -15.85 10.45 -7.18
CA VAL A 33 -16.73 11.62 -7.29
C VAL A 33 -16.29 12.69 -6.29
N GLY A 34 -16.38 13.96 -6.70
CA GLY A 34 -16.20 15.10 -5.80
C GLY A 34 -15.33 16.21 -6.39
N LEU A 35 -15.33 17.35 -5.70
CA LEU A 35 -14.61 18.55 -6.12
C LEU A 35 -13.08 18.35 -6.17
N PRO A 36 -12.33 19.19 -6.92
CA PRO A 36 -10.87 19.20 -6.85
C PRO A 36 -10.34 19.41 -5.42
N ALA A 37 -9.14 18.89 -5.11
CA ALA A 37 -8.54 18.91 -3.76
C ALA A 37 -9.45 18.35 -2.64
N ARG A 38 -10.04 17.18 -2.90
CA ARG A 38 -10.83 16.40 -1.92
C ARG A 38 -10.24 15.01 -1.68
N GLY A 39 -8.93 14.83 -1.88
CA GLY A 39 -8.27 13.53 -1.64
C GLY A 39 -8.62 12.40 -2.61
N LYS A 40 -9.38 12.61 -3.69
CA LYS A 40 -9.77 11.54 -4.64
C LYS A 40 -8.59 10.71 -5.15
N THR A 41 -7.56 11.37 -5.69
CA THR A 41 -6.36 10.67 -6.21
C THR A 41 -5.58 9.96 -5.11
N TYR A 42 -5.59 10.50 -3.89
CA TYR A 42 -4.99 9.84 -2.72
C TYR A 42 -5.74 8.54 -2.40
N ILE A 43 -7.08 8.62 -2.26
CA ILE A 43 -7.96 7.47 -2.02
C ILE A 43 -7.79 6.44 -3.14
N ALA A 44 -7.82 6.87 -4.40
CA ALA A 44 -7.68 6.00 -5.56
C ALA A 44 -6.36 5.21 -5.51
N LYS A 45 -5.23 5.88 -5.27
CA LYS A 45 -3.92 5.22 -5.17
C LYS A 45 -3.80 4.30 -3.96
N LYS A 46 -4.22 4.75 -2.76
CA LYS A 46 -4.21 3.94 -1.54
C LYS A 46 -5.09 2.70 -1.68
N LEU A 47 -6.26 2.83 -2.29
CA LEU A 47 -7.18 1.72 -2.52
C LEU A 47 -6.62 0.74 -3.53
N THR A 48 -6.10 1.23 -4.66
CA THR A 48 -5.43 0.38 -5.66
C THR A 48 -4.25 -0.36 -5.07
N HIS A 49 -3.43 0.31 -4.26
CA HIS A 49 -2.30 -0.32 -3.60
C HIS A 49 -2.77 -1.44 -2.66
N TYR A 50 -3.74 -1.16 -1.78
CA TYR A 50 -4.30 -2.17 -0.88
C TYR A 50 -4.89 -3.38 -1.62
N LEU A 51 -5.72 -3.14 -2.63
CA LEU A 51 -6.34 -4.21 -3.42
C LEU A 51 -5.29 -5.07 -4.12
N ASN A 52 -4.26 -4.46 -4.71
CA ASN A 52 -3.15 -5.23 -5.29
C ASN A 52 -2.38 -6.02 -4.23
N TRP A 53 -2.13 -5.45 -3.05
CA TRP A 53 -1.40 -6.11 -1.98
C TRP A 53 -2.14 -7.36 -1.46
N ILE A 54 -3.47 -7.35 -1.40
CA ILE A 54 -4.28 -8.55 -1.11
C ILE A 54 -4.52 -9.45 -2.34
N GLY A 55 -3.83 -9.19 -3.46
CA GLY A 55 -3.85 -10.05 -4.65
C GLY A 55 -5.00 -9.81 -5.63
N ILE A 56 -5.64 -8.64 -5.61
CA ILE A 56 -6.68 -8.25 -6.58
C ILE A 56 -6.08 -7.29 -7.61
N LYS A 57 -6.03 -7.71 -8.88
CA LYS A 57 -5.44 -6.95 -9.97
C LYS A 57 -6.17 -5.63 -10.19
N THR A 58 -5.57 -4.55 -9.70
CA THR A 58 -6.22 -3.24 -9.65
C THR A 58 -5.37 -2.17 -10.32
N LYS A 59 -6.00 -1.27 -11.10
CA LYS A 59 -5.32 -0.15 -11.77
C LYS A 59 -6.11 1.15 -11.68
N VAL A 60 -5.40 2.27 -11.49
CA VAL A 60 -5.99 3.62 -11.54
C VAL A 60 -5.92 4.17 -12.96
N PHE A 61 -7.00 4.80 -13.40
CA PHE A 61 -7.11 5.56 -14.64
C PHE A 61 -7.43 7.01 -14.29
N ASN A 62 -6.42 7.89 -14.35
CA ASN A 62 -6.55 9.29 -13.94
C ASN A 62 -6.89 10.17 -15.14
N VAL A 63 -8.12 10.67 -15.24
CA VAL A 63 -8.57 11.49 -16.39
C VAL A 63 -7.76 12.79 -16.53
N GLY A 64 -7.15 13.27 -15.45
CA GLY A 64 -6.23 14.41 -15.51
C GLY A 64 -4.95 14.13 -16.31
N GLU A 65 -4.47 12.88 -16.35
CA GLU A 65 -3.32 12.46 -17.17
C GLU A 65 -3.68 12.43 -18.65
N TYR A 66 -4.82 11.84 -19.00
CA TYR A 66 -5.35 11.84 -20.38
C TYR A 66 -5.49 13.27 -20.92
N ARG A 67 -6.04 14.18 -20.12
CA ARG A 67 -6.14 15.60 -20.49
C ARG A 67 -4.77 16.24 -20.70
N ARG A 68 -3.76 15.96 -19.86
CA ARG A 68 -2.40 16.52 -20.03
C ARG A 68 -1.72 16.03 -21.31
N LEU A 69 -1.96 14.78 -21.69
CA LEU A 69 -1.41 14.22 -22.93
C LEU A 69 -2.15 14.73 -24.17
N ALA A 70 -3.46 14.96 -24.06
CA ALA A 70 -4.28 15.38 -25.19
C ALA A 70 -4.14 16.86 -25.54
N THR A 71 -3.69 17.73 -24.61
CA THR A 71 -3.61 19.16 -24.88
C THR A 71 -2.63 19.93 -23.97
N GLU A 72 -1.87 20.83 -24.58
CA GLU A 72 -1.11 21.89 -23.89
C GLU A 72 -1.94 23.16 -23.67
N ALA A 73 -3.23 23.16 -24.05
CA ALA A 73 -4.10 24.34 -23.97
C ALA A 73 -4.48 24.73 -22.53
N TYR A 74 -4.12 23.91 -21.53
CA TYR A 74 -4.30 24.29 -20.14
C TYR A 74 -3.28 25.38 -19.76
N LYS A 75 -3.78 26.61 -19.62
CA LYS A 75 -2.99 27.77 -19.15
C LYS A 75 -3.46 28.30 -17.80
N SER A 76 -4.76 28.16 -17.51
CA SER A 76 -5.40 28.67 -16.30
C SER A 76 -6.73 27.94 -16.03
N HIS A 77 -7.36 28.28 -14.92
CA HIS A 77 -8.68 27.81 -14.52
C HIS A 77 -9.77 28.05 -15.58
N ASP A 78 -9.57 28.95 -16.54
CA ASP A 78 -10.54 29.25 -17.61
C ASP A 78 -10.87 28.04 -18.48
N PHE A 79 -9.94 27.09 -18.58
CA PHE A 79 -10.17 25.80 -19.23
C PHE A 79 -11.29 24.99 -18.55
N PHE A 80 -11.55 25.21 -17.26
CA PHE A 80 -12.56 24.47 -16.51
C PHE A 80 -13.91 25.14 -16.43
N ARG A 81 -14.06 26.35 -16.98
CA ARG A 81 -15.32 27.09 -16.91
C ARG A 81 -16.47 26.31 -17.59
N PRO A 82 -17.69 26.38 -17.04
CA PRO A 82 -18.86 25.71 -17.64
C PRO A 82 -19.25 26.27 -19.02
N ASP A 83 -18.98 27.56 -19.29
CA ASP A 83 -19.31 28.24 -20.56
C ASP A 83 -18.26 28.00 -21.66
N ASN A 84 -17.13 27.37 -21.35
CA ASN A 84 -16.09 27.05 -22.31
C ASN A 84 -16.39 25.73 -23.06
N ALA A 85 -17.24 25.82 -24.10
CA ALA A 85 -17.69 24.68 -24.89
C ALA A 85 -16.53 23.87 -25.52
N ALA A 86 -15.49 24.55 -26.02
CA ALA A 86 -14.32 23.90 -26.62
C ALA A 86 -13.54 23.06 -25.59
N ALA A 87 -13.25 23.63 -24.41
CA ALA A 87 -12.57 22.91 -23.35
C ALA A 87 -13.44 21.81 -22.74
N MET A 88 -14.76 22.00 -22.68
CA MET A 88 -15.71 20.96 -22.27
C MET A 88 -15.68 19.76 -23.23
N ALA A 89 -15.67 19.99 -24.55
CA ALA A 89 -15.56 18.94 -25.55
C ALA A 89 -14.26 18.12 -25.39
N ILE A 90 -13.12 18.79 -25.18
CA ILE A 90 -11.83 18.11 -24.91
C ILE A 90 -11.92 17.27 -23.64
N ARG A 91 -12.41 17.84 -22.52
CA ARG A 91 -12.56 17.10 -21.25
C ARG A 91 -13.49 15.90 -21.37
N ASN A 92 -14.56 16.01 -22.15
CA ASN A 92 -15.48 14.91 -22.41
C ASN A 92 -14.80 13.81 -23.22
N LYS A 93 -14.05 14.16 -24.27
CA LYS A 93 -13.27 13.21 -25.07
C LYS A 93 -12.27 12.44 -24.21
N CYS A 94 -11.44 13.13 -23.43
CA CYS A 94 -10.45 12.48 -22.55
C CYS A 94 -11.11 11.56 -21.50
N ALA A 95 -12.29 11.94 -21.00
CA ALA A 95 -13.03 11.11 -20.06
C ALA A 95 -13.57 9.82 -20.70
N LEU A 96 -14.05 9.90 -21.94
CA LEU A 96 -14.52 8.74 -22.71
C LEU A 96 -13.36 7.81 -23.08
N GLU A 97 -12.24 8.34 -23.58
CA GLU A 97 -11.03 7.57 -23.89
C GLU A 97 -10.53 6.81 -22.66
N ALA A 98 -10.45 7.48 -21.50
CA ALA A 98 -10.06 6.83 -20.25
C ALA A 98 -11.05 5.74 -19.81
N LEU A 99 -12.35 5.90 -20.08
CA LEU A 99 -13.38 4.90 -19.74
C LEU A 99 -13.35 3.70 -20.69
N GLU A 100 -13.04 3.92 -21.96
CA GLU A 100 -12.78 2.86 -22.95
C GLU A 100 -11.55 2.03 -22.55
N ASP A 101 -10.47 2.68 -22.13
CA ASP A 101 -9.27 2.02 -21.63
C ASP A 101 -9.54 1.21 -20.35
N VAL A 102 -10.36 1.75 -19.43
CA VAL A 102 -10.83 1.03 -18.23
C VAL A 102 -11.49 -0.29 -18.64
N CYS A 103 -12.49 -0.22 -19.51
CA CYS A 103 -13.26 -1.39 -19.88
C CYS A 103 -12.42 -2.39 -20.68
N THR A 104 -11.60 -1.90 -21.61
CA THR A 104 -10.67 -2.74 -22.39
C THR A 104 -9.70 -3.49 -21.49
N TRP A 105 -9.12 -2.81 -20.49
CA TRP A 105 -8.19 -3.46 -19.55
C TRP A 105 -8.88 -4.51 -18.67
N LEU A 106 -10.09 -4.22 -18.18
CA LEU A 106 -10.91 -5.17 -17.41
C LEU A 106 -11.38 -6.38 -18.21
N THR A 107 -11.63 -6.24 -19.50
CA THR A 107 -11.97 -7.38 -20.38
C THR A 107 -10.78 -8.33 -20.58
N ASN A 108 -9.55 -7.83 -20.49
CA ASN A 108 -8.36 -8.62 -20.79
C ASN A 108 -7.71 -9.25 -19.56
N GLU A 109 -7.28 -8.44 -18.58
CA GLU A 109 -6.43 -8.93 -17.49
C GLU A 109 -6.76 -8.34 -16.11
N GLY A 110 -7.55 -7.26 -16.05
CA GLY A 110 -7.86 -6.53 -14.82
C GLY A 110 -9.06 -7.10 -14.06
N GLU A 111 -9.10 -6.85 -12.75
CA GLU A 111 -10.23 -7.23 -11.89
C GLU A 111 -10.99 -6.01 -11.37
N VAL A 112 -10.26 -4.96 -10.99
CA VAL A 112 -10.83 -3.70 -10.49
C VAL A 112 -10.15 -2.50 -11.14
N ALA A 113 -10.92 -1.61 -11.75
CA ALA A 113 -10.40 -0.35 -12.30
C ALA A 113 -10.90 0.82 -11.47
N VAL A 114 -9.99 1.69 -11.04
CA VAL A 114 -10.34 2.92 -10.33
C VAL A 114 -10.32 4.09 -11.32
N TYR A 115 -11.50 4.59 -11.66
CA TYR A 115 -11.69 5.72 -12.56
C TYR A 115 -11.63 7.04 -11.77
N ASP A 116 -10.45 7.67 -11.73
CA ASP A 116 -10.17 8.89 -10.97
C ASP A 116 -10.47 10.16 -11.79
N ALA A 117 -11.66 10.71 -11.57
CA ALA A 117 -12.11 11.99 -12.11
C ALA A 117 -13.01 12.73 -11.11
N THR A 118 -13.49 13.91 -11.49
CA THR A 118 -14.42 14.70 -10.65
C THR A 118 -15.83 14.15 -10.64
N ASN A 119 -16.36 13.75 -11.80
CA ASN A 119 -17.68 13.12 -11.97
C ASN A 119 -18.82 13.82 -11.19
N THR A 120 -18.78 15.15 -11.15
CA THR A 120 -19.62 15.98 -10.26
C THR A 120 -21.03 16.23 -10.77
N THR A 121 -21.43 15.75 -11.95
CA THR A 121 -22.78 15.94 -12.50
C THR A 121 -23.52 14.61 -12.65
N HIS A 122 -24.85 14.64 -12.53
CA HIS A 122 -25.70 13.46 -12.75
C HIS A 122 -25.52 12.90 -14.16
N ASP A 123 -25.51 13.75 -15.20
CA ASP A 123 -25.34 13.30 -16.58
C ASP A 123 -24.03 12.53 -16.79
N ARG A 124 -22.94 12.97 -16.13
CA ARG A 124 -21.67 12.27 -16.22
C ARG A 124 -21.72 10.90 -15.54
N ARG A 125 -22.35 10.81 -14.37
CA ARG A 125 -22.47 9.54 -13.65
C ARG A 125 -23.42 8.57 -14.35
N LYS A 126 -24.50 9.07 -14.94
CA LYS A 126 -25.38 8.30 -15.82
C LYS A 126 -24.62 7.75 -17.02
N LEU A 127 -23.81 8.56 -17.69
CA LEU A 127 -22.96 8.09 -18.79
C LEU A 127 -22.03 6.96 -18.35
N ILE A 128 -21.38 7.09 -17.19
CA ILE A 128 -20.50 6.04 -16.65
C ILE A 128 -21.31 4.78 -16.35
N TYR A 129 -22.49 4.90 -15.74
CA TYR A 129 -23.37 3.77 -15.46
C TYR A 129 -23.81 3.05 -16.73
N ASP A 130 -24.34 3.79 -17.71
CA ASP A 130 -24.80 3.22 -18.99
C ASP A 130 -23.63 2.51 -19.71
N PHE A 131 -22.42 3.07 -19.64
CA PHE A 131 -21.24 2.45 -20.26
C PHE A 131 -20.75 1.21 -19.50
N VAL A 132 -20.59 1.30 -18.18
CA VAL A 132 -20.00 0.22 -17.38
C VAL A 132 -20.99 -0.93 -17.17
N CYS A 133 -22.21 -0.60 -16.75
CA CYS A 133 -23.22 -1.58 -16.35
C CYS A 133 -24.05 -2.07 -17.54
N GLU A 134 -24.57 -1.19 -18.39
CA GLU A 134 -25.48 -1.60 -19.47
C GLU A 134 -24.71 -2.14 -20.70
N LYS A 135 -23.59 -1.51 -21.08
CA LYS A 135 -22.82 -1.94 -22.26
C LYS A 135 -21.83 -3.07 -21.95
N TYR A 136 -21.10 -3.01 -20.84
CA TYR A 136 -20.06 -4.01 -20.51
C TYR A 136 -20.50 -5.04 -19.45
N CYS A 137 -21.66 -4.87 -18.81
CA CYS A 137 -22.15 -5.75 -17.75
C CYS A 137 -21.16 -5.88 -16.56
N PHE A 138 -20.37 -4.83 -16.29
CA PHE A 138 -19.48 -4.75 -15.15
C PHE A 138 -20.18 -4.14 -13.94
N LYS A 139 -19.62 -4.39 -12.74
CA LYS A 139 -20.11 -3.75 -11.53
C LYS A 139 -19.55 -2.34 -11.38
N LEU A 140 -20.35 -1.41 -10.87
CA LEU A 140 -19.96 -0.03 -10.64
C LEU A 140 -20.16 0.36 -9.17
N PHE A 141 -19.14 0.98 -8.57
CA PHE A 141 -19.21 1.52 -7.22
C PHE A 141 -18.69 2.96 -7.21
N PHE A 142 -19.53 3.93 -6.87
CA PHE A 142 -19.08 5.32 -6.76
C PHE A 142 -18.49 5.59 -5.37
N ILE A 143 -17.37 6.33 -5.32
CA ILE A 143 -16.82 6.84 -4.07
C ILE A 143 -16.78 8.35 -4.14
N GLU A 144 -17.68 9.00 -3.40
CA GLU A 144 -17.73 10.45 -3.29
C GLU A 144 -16.95 10.94 -2.08
N SER A 145 -15.95 11.80 -2.31
CA SER A 145 -15.25 12.50 -1.23
C SER A 145 -15.79 13.92 -1.07
N VAL A 146 -16.51 14.14 0.03
CA VAL A 146 -17.13 15.40 0.41
C VAL A 146 -16.33 16.03 1.54
N CYS A 147 -15.71 17.18 1.30
CA CYS A 147 -15.02 17.93 2.36
C CYS A 147 -15.45 19.40 2.27
N SER A 148 -15.95 19.93 3.38
CA SER A 148 -16.27 21.34 3.56
C SER A 148 -15.31 22.04 4.52
N ASP A 149 -14.46 21.30 5.24
CA ASP A 149 -13.44 21.86 6.13
C ASP A 149 -12.35 22.63 5.35
N PRO A 150 -12.23 23.96 5.53
CA PRO A 150 -11.23 24.78 4.83
C PRO A 150 -9.79 24.37 5.13
N SER A 151 -9.49 23.92 6.35
CA SER A 151 -8.13 23.56 6.77
C SER A 151 -7.63 22.32 6.01
N ILE A 152 -8.48 21.30 5.86
CA ILE A 152 -8.18 20.09 5.09
C ILE A 152 -8.01 20.43 3.61
N ILE A 153 -8.85 21.31 3.07
CA ILE A 153 -8.79 21.72 1.67
C ILE A 153 -7.48 22.46 1.39
N GLU A 154 -7.11 23.40 2.25
CA GLU A 154 -5.88 24.19 2.11
C GLU A 154 -4.63 23.31 2.15
N VAL A 155 -4.53 22.40 3.13
CA VAL A 155 -3.42 21.43 3.22
C VAL A 155 -3.33 20.59 1.94
N ASN A 156 -4.46 20.06 1.47
CA ASN A 156 -4.50 19.27 0.23
C ASN A 156 -4.04 20.07 -1.00
N ILE A 157 -4.35 21.35 -1.09
CA ILE A 157 -3.90 22.19 -2.22
C ILE A 157 -2.39 22.43 -2.10
N ARG A 158 -1.91 22.85 -0.93
CA ARG A 158 -0.51 23.17 -0.68
C ARG A 158 0.43 21.97 -0.86
N GLU A 159 0.08 20.81 -0.30
CA GLU A 159 0.93 19.61 -0.36
C GLU A 159 0.94 18.95 -1.73
N VAL A 160 -0.18 18.98 -2.45
CA VAL A 160 -0.39 18.10 -3.60
C VAL A 160 -0.51 18.88 -4.91
N LYS A 161 -1.22 20.00 -4.89
CA LYS A 161 -1.63 20.69 -6.12
C LYS A 161 -0.66 21.77 -6.55
N VAL A 162 -0.02 22.45 -5.61
CA VAL A 162 1.09 23.38 -5.92
C VAL A 162 2.29 22.63 -6.54
N HIS A 163 2.45 21.34 -6.25
CA HIS A 163 3.49 20.48 -6.83
C HIS A 163 3.03 19.65 -8.04
N SER A 164 1.81 19.89 -8.53
CA SER A 164 1.25 19.20 -9.71
C SER A 164 1.96 19.61 -10.99
N PRO A 165 2.08 18.73 -12.00
CA PRO A 165 2.56 19.10 -13.34
C PRO A 165 1.82 20.28 -13.96
N ASP A 166 0.55 20.47 -13.60
CA ASP A 166 -0.30 21.60 -14.02
C ASP A 166 0.27 22.98 -13.60
N TYR A 167 1.13 23.06 -12.58
CA TYR A 167 1.65 24.34 -12.02
C TYR A 167 3.19 24.37 -11.92
N LYS A 168 3.88 23.55 -12.71
CA LYS A 168 5.33 23.35 -12.59
C LYS A 168 6.14 24.66 -12.65
N ASP A 169 5.70 25.61 -13.46
CA ASP A 169 6.39 26.88 -13.73
C ASP A 169 5.69 28.09 -13.08
N SER A 170 4.69 27.87 -12.24
CA SER A 170 3.90 28.92 -11.58
C SER A 170 4.45 29.25 -10.18
N ASP A 171 4.26 30.51 -9.75
CA ASP A 171 4.45 30.86 -8.34
C ASP A 171 3.43 30.12 -7.45
N LYS A 172 3.81 29.81 -6.21
CA LYS A 172 2.95 29.01 -5.30
C LYS A 172 1.64 29.70 -4.97
N GLU A 173 1.67 31.01 -4.74
CA GLU A 173 0.48 31.79 -4.40
C GLU A 173 -0.41 32.00 -5.63
N GLU A 174 0.20 32.13 -6.81
CA GLU A 174 -0.54 32.16 -8.08
C GLU A 174 -1.23 30.82 -8.37
N ALA A 175 -0.51 29.70 -8.22
CA ALA A 175 -1.05 28.36 -8.37
C ALA A 175 -2.22 28.10 -7.40
N LEU A 176 -2.09 28.55 -6.15
CA LEU A 176 -3.16 28.48 -5.15
C LEU A 176 -4.40 29.27 -5.59
N ARG A 177 -4.23 30.52 -6.05
CA ARG A 177 -5.34 31.37 -6.53
C ARG A 177 -6.03 30.78 -7.76
N ASP A 178 -5.27 30.30 -8.75
CA ASP A 178 -5.82 29.63 -9.94
C ASP A 178 -6.62 28.38 -9.54
N PHE A 179 -6.06 27.56 -8.65
CA PHE A 179 -6.71 26.33 -8.22
C PHE A 179 -8.00 26.57 -7.44
N MET A 180 -8.05 27.64 -6.61
CA MET A 180 -9.27 28.04 -5.92
C MET A 180 -10.38 28.44 -6.89
N GLN A 181 -10.07 29.26 -7.90
CA GLN A 181 -11.04 29.61 -8.95
C GLN A 181 -11.49 28.38 -9.76
N ARG A 182 -10.57 27.45 -10.02
CA ARG A 182 -10.92 26.15 -10.62
C ARG A 182 -11.94 25.39 -9.78
N ILE A 183 -11.80 25.36 -8.45
CA ILE A 183 -12.79 24.73 -7.56
C ILE A 183 -14.15 25.42 -7.69
N GLU A 184 -14.20 26.75 -7.71
CA GLU A 184 -15.44 27.52 -7.85
C GLU A 184 -16.20 27.17 -9.14
N HIS A 185 -15.49 27.00 -10.26
CA HIS A 185 -16.11 26.57 -11.52
C HIS A 185 -16.80 25.21 -11.41
N TYR A 186 -16.19 24.26 -10.70
CA TYR A 186 -16.78 22.95 -10.43
C TYR A 186 -17.95 23.02 -9.44
N GLN A 187 -17.86 23.89 -8.41
CA GLN A 187 -18.91 24.05 -7.41
C GLN A 187 -20.24 24.50 -8.02
N LYS A 188 -20.20 25.40 -9.02
CA LYS A 188 -21.41 25.92 -9.69
C LYS A 188 -22.27 24.83 -10.35
N ALA A 189 -21.68 23.71 -10.74
CA ALA A 189 -22.35 22.60 -11.41
C ALA A 189 -22.32 21.30 -10.57
N TYR A 190 -21.89 21.35 -9.31
CA TYR A 190 -21.72 20.16 -8.51
C TYR A 190 -23.06 19.65 -7.98
N GLN A 191 -23.38 18.42 -8.36
CA GLN A 191 -24.52 17.64 -7.90
C GLN A 191 -23.98 16.43 -7.16
N THR A 192 -24.17 16.39 -5.84
CA THR A 192 -23.69 15.26 -5.01
C THR A 192 -24.40 13.97 -5.41
N VAL A 193 -23.80 12.82 -5.11
CA VAL A 193 -24.49 11.53 -5.31
C VAL A 193 -25.70 11.47 -4.36
N ASP A 194 -26.87 11.16 -4.90
CA ASP A 194 -28.16 11.22 -4.19
C ASP A 194 -28.89 9.87 -4.21
N GLU A 195 -29.28 9.35 -3.04
CA GLU A 195 -29.90 8.02 -2.91
C GLU A 195 -31.31 7.93 -3.50
N HIS A 196 -32.01 9.06 -3.70
CA HIS A 196 -33.35 9.09 -4.28
C HIS A 196 -33.29 9.22 -5.80
N LEU A 197 -32.46 10.13 -6.32
CA LEU A 197 -32.31 10.37 -7.75
C LEU A 197 -31.46 9.28 -8.43
N GLU A 198 -30.46 8.76 -7.72
CA GLU A 198 -29.51 7.76 -8.19
C GLU A 198 -29.63 6.45 -7.40
N GLY A 199 -30.86 6.13 -6.97
CA GLY A 199 -31.14 4.97 -6.12
C GLY A 199 -30.79 3.61 -6.75
N ALA A 200 -30.54 3.53 -8.06
CA ALA A 200 -30.01 2.32 -8.70
C ALA A 200 -28.50 2.10 -8.44
N TYR A 201 -27.76 3.12 -8.02
CA TYR A 201 -26.30 3.06 -7.93
C TYR A 201 -25.82 2.56 -6.56
N SER A 202 -24.76 1.75 -6.58
CA SER A 202 -23.96 1.42 -5.40
C SER A 202 -22.93 2.52 -5.15
N PHE A 203 -22.89 3.07 -3.94
CA PHE A 203 -21.93 4.13 -3.63
C PHE A 203 -21.57 4.25 -2.15
N MET A 204 -20.44 4.92 -1.91
CA MET A 204 -20.00 5.41 -0.60
C MET A 204 -19.78 6.92 -0.67
N LYS A 205 -20.20 7.65 0.36
CA LYS A 205 -19.83 9.05 0.59
C LYS A 205 -18.95 9.13 1.83
N ILE A 206 -17.79 9.76 1.72
CA ILE A 206 -16.85 10.01 2.81
C ILE A 206 -16.87 11.52 3.08
N PHE A 207 -17.27 11.89 4.29
CA PHE A 207 -17.37 13.28 4.71
C PHE A 207 -16.17 13.67 5.59
N ASN A 208 -15.59 14.85 5.32
CA ASN A 208 -14.51 15.47 6.11
C ASN A 208 -13.42 14.48 6.54
N ALA A 209 -12.81 13.81 5.56
CA ALA A 209 -11.73 12.86 5.79
C ALA A 209 -12.07 11.66 6.71
N GLY A 210 -13.33 11.24 6.73
CA GLY A 210 -13.77 10.03 7.44
C GLY A 210 -14.61 10.29 8.68
N GLU A 211 -14.88 11.56 9.03
CA GLU A 211 -15.74 11.94 10.16
C GLU A 211 -17.13 11.28 10.08
N LYS A 212 -17.68 11.19 8.88
CA LYS A 212 -18.93 10.48 8.60
C LYS A 212 -18.79 9.71 7.30
N VAL A 213 -19.39 8.53 7.26
CA VAL A 213 -19.49 7.70 6.06
C VAL A 213 -20.95 7.33 5.83
N LEU A 214 -21.38 7.37 4.57
CA LEU A 214 -22.68 6.84 4.12
C LEU A 214 -22.40 5.78 3.06
N VAL A 215 -23.02 4.61 3.18
CA VAL A 215 -22.91 3.52 2.22
C VAL A 215 -24.29 3.13 1.74
N HIS A 216 -24.47 3.10 0.42
CA HIS A 216 -25.73 2.76 -0.22
C HIS A 216 -25.53 1.59 -1.18
N ARG A 217 -26.31 0.51 -1.00
CA ARG A 217 -26.37 -0.67 -1.88
C ARG A 217 -25.01 -1.24 -2.29
N HIS A 218 -24.06 -1.37 -1.37
CA HIS A 218 -22.82 -2.07 -1.70
C HIS A 218 -23.11 -3.56 -1.96
N GLU A 219 -22.46 -4.13 -2.96
CA GLU A 219 -22.72 -5.50 -3.43
C GLU A 219 -21.47 -6.37 -3.45
N GLY A 220 -21.58 -7.53 -2.80
CA GLY A 220 -20.55 -8.56 -2.85
C GLY A 220 -19.26 -8.17 -2.14
N HIS A 221 -18.30 -9.08 -2.20
CA HIS A 221 -17.11 -9.05 -1.37
C HIS A 221 -16.21 -7.82 -1.61
N ILE A 222 -16.02 -7.44 -2.88
CA ILE A 222 -15.10 -6.37 -3.26
C ILE A 222 -15.58 -5.02 -2.74
N GLN A 223 -16.86 -4.69 -2.93
CA GLN A 223 -17.40 -3.42 -2.44
C GLN A 223 -17.41 -3.37 -0.91
N SER A 224 -17.73 -4.47 -0.22
CA SER A 224 -17.63 -4.54 1.25
C SER A 224 -16.19 -4.33 1.74
N ARG A 225 -15.18 -4.90 1.04
CA ARG A 225 -13.76 -4.68 1.36
C ARG A 225 -13.32 -3.24 1.12
N VAL A 226 -13.75 -2.63 0.01
CA VAL A 226 -13.49 -1.22 -0.28
C VAL A 226 -14.08 -0.34 0.83
N VAL A 227 -15.33 -0.62 1.22
CA VAL A 227 -16.00 0.10 2.33
C VAL A 227 -15.19 -0.02 3.61
N TYR A 228 -14.85 -1.26 4.00
CA TYR A 228 -14.09 -1.54 5.23
C TYR A 228 -12.73 -0.84 5.23
N TYR A 229 -11.97 -0.91 4.14
CA TYR A 229 -10.67 -0.26 4.04
C TYR A 229 -10.79 1.26 4.20
N LEU A 230 -11.71 1.88 3.45
CA LEU A 230 -11.85 3.34 3.44
C LEU A 230 -12.39 3.92 4.75
N MET A 231 -13.10 3.11 5.54
CA MET A 231 -13.51 3.50 6.90
C MET A 231 -12.34 3.48 7.91
N ASN A 232 -11.23 2.81 7.60
CA ASN A 232 -10.09 2.66 8.51
C ASN A 232 -8.88 3.51 8.11
N ILE A 233 -8.82 4.06 6.90
CA ILE A 233 -7.73 4.98 6.52
C ILE A 233 -7.95 6.37 7.14
N HIS A 234 -6.86 7.04 7.49
CA HIS A 234 -6.89 8.46 7.83
C HIS A 234 -5.77 9.23 7.15
N ILE A 235 -5.99 10.54 6.96
CA ILE A 235 -5.06 11.43 6.24
C ILE A 235 -4.14 12.24 7.16
N LEU A 236 -4.25 12.07 8.48
CA LEU A 236 -3.40 12.78 9.44
C LEU A 236 -1.93 12.36 9.28
N PRO A 237 -0.97 13.31 9.28
CA PRO A 237 0.45 13.01 9.30
C PRO A 237 0.80 12.14 10.51
N ARG A 238 1.57 11.07 10.27
CA ARG A 238 2.00 10.12 11.30
C ARG A 238 3.32 9.46 10.90
N SER A 239 3.96 8.78 11.85
CA SER A 239 5.13 7.96 11.58
C SER A 239 4.93 6.52 12.06
N ILE A 240 5.28 5.57 11.20
CA ILE A 240 5.30 4.15 11.52
C ILE A 240 6.77 3.72 11.62
N TYR A 241 7.15 3.15 12.75
CA TYR A 241 8.50 2.65 12.99
C TYR A 241 8.46 1.13 12.88
N LEU A 242 9.34 0.56 12.07
CA LEU A 242 9.49 -0.87 11.91
C LEU A 242 10.90 -1.26 12.34
N THR A 243 11.04 -2.30 13.15
CA THR A 243 12.34 -2.90 13.42
C THR A 243 12.20 -4.37 13.72
N ARG A 244 13.24 -5.15 13.40
CA ARG A 244 13.29 -6.54 13.83
C ARG A 244 13.49 -6.59 15.34
N HIS A 245 13.18 -7.73 15.94
CA HIS A 245 13.78 -8.07 17.22
C HIS A 245 15.31 -7.90 17.17
N GLY A 246 15.93 -7.70 18.34
CA GLY A 246 17.38 -7.81 18.49
C GLY A 246 17.89 -9.17 18.00
N GLU A 247 19.18 -9.25 17.70
CA GLU A 247 19.82 -10.50 17.29
C GLU A 247 19.50 -11.62 18.28
N SER A 248 19.03 -12.77 17.77
CA SER A 248 18.72 -13.97 18.57
C SER A 248 19.85 -15.00 18.52
N VAL A 249 19.79 -15.97 19.43
CA VAL A 249 20.73 -17.11 19.44
C VAL A 249 20.66 -17.93 18.15
N LEU A 250 19.49 -18.10 17.54
CA LEU A 250 19.36 -18.80 16.25
C LEU A 250 19.91 -17.97 15.09
N ASN A 251 19.83 -16.63 15.16
CA ASN A 251 20.46 -15.79 14.13
C ASN A 251 21.98 -15.99 14.11
N LEU A 252 22.62 -16.03 15.28
CA LEU A 252 24.06 -16.30 15.38
C LEU A 252 24.44 -17.60 14.67
N LYS A 253 23.60 -18.64 14.79
CA LYS A 253 23.82 -19.98 14.22
C LYS A 253 23.33 -20.13 12.77
N GLY A 254 22.85 -19.07 12.13
CA GLY A 254 22.30 -19.15 10.76
C GLY A 254 21.00 -19.96 10.63
N ARG A 255 20.30 -20.23 11.75
CA ARG A 255 19.09 -21.05 11.78
C ARG A 255 17.83 -20.22 11.61
N ILE A 256 16.87 -20.70 10.80
CA ILE A 256 15.60 -20.02 10.54
C ILE A 256 14.51 -20.45 11.54
N GLY A 257 13.45 -19.66 11.70
CA GLY A 257 12.31 -20.03 12.54
C GLY A 257 12.60 -20.00 14.05
N GLY A 258 11.95 -20.92 14.77
CA GLY A 258 12.07 -21.17 16.21
C GLY A 258 11.56 -20.05 17.10
N ASP A 259 11.74 -20.23 18.41
CA ASP A 259 11.41 -19.23 19.45
C ASP A 259 12.59 -18.93 20.39
N ALA A 260 13.78 -18.79 19.82
CA ALA A 260 14.98 -18.53 20.62
C ALA A 260 15.00 -17.13 21.24
N GLU A 261 15.70 -17.04 22.38
CA GLU A 261 15.98 -15.80 23.09
C GLU A 261 16.96 -14.88 22.34
N LEU A 262 17.05 -13.63 22.80
CA LEU A 262 18.06 -12.68 22.36
C LEU A 262 19.49 -13.12 22.70
N SER A 263 20.42 -12.83 21.78
CA SER A 263 21.86 -12.89 22.04
C SER A 263 22.28 -11.76 22.98
N LYS A 264 23.54 -11.77 23.41
CA LYS A 264 24.13 -10.64 24.15
C LYS A 264 23.99 -9.31 23.38
N ARG A 265 24.27 -9.31 22.08
CA ARG A 265 24.11 -8.12 21.22
C ARG A 265 22.64 -7.74 21.04
N GLY A 266 21.73 -8.71 21.01
CA GLY A 266 20.29 -8.46 20.99
C GLY A 266 19.79 -7.71 22.24
N TRP A 267 20.32 -8.05 23.42
CA TRP A 267 20.03 -7.31 24.66
C TRP A 267 20.65 -5.91 24.66
N GLU A 268 21.86 -5.74 24.12
CA GLU A 268 22.46 -4.40 23.93
C GLU A 268 21.61 -3.54 22.97
N TYR A 269 21.09 -4.13 21.89
CA TYR A 269 20.18 -3.47 20.96
C TYR A 269 18.86 -3.07 21.63
N THR A 270 18.29 -3.91 22.50
CA THR A 270 17.08 -3.59 23.27
C THR A 270 17.22 -2.27 24.03
N GLN A 271 18.36 -2.08 24.70
CA GLN A 271 18.65 -0.85 25.44
C GLN A 271 18.88 0.35 24.51
N ALA A 272 19.55 0.13 23.37
CA ALA A 272 19.76 1.19 22.37
C ALA A 272 18.45 1.64 21.70
N LEU A 273 17.56 0.70 21.39
CA LEU A 273 16.25 0.96 20.81
C LEU A 273 15.37 1.78 21.77
N ALA A 274 15.33 1.41 23.04
CA ALA A 274 14.58 2.15 24.05
C ALA A 274 15.04 3.62 24.16
N ARG A 275 16.36 3.86 24.21
CA ARG A 275 16.92 5.21 24.20
C ARG A 275 16.57 5.97 22.92
N PHE A 276 16.73 5.35 21.76
CA PHE A 276 16.39 5.95 20.48
C PHE A 276 14.92 6.40 20.44
N ILE A 277 13.99 5.52 20.83
CA ILE A 277 12.55 5.81 20.83
C ILE A 277 12.19 6.92 21.81
N GLN A 278 12.81 6.93 23.00
CA GLN A 278 12.63 8.00 23.99
C GLN A 278 13.11 9.36 23.45
N GLU A 279 14.27 9.40 22.78
CA GLU A 279 14.82 10.62 22.18
C GLU A 279 13.94 11.20 21.06
N GLN A 280 13.19 10.35 20.34
CA GLN A 280 12.25 10.81 19.31
C GLN A 280 11.04 11.57 19.89
N ASN A 281 10.75 11.47 21.20
CA ASN A 281 9.63 12.13 21.87
C ASN A 281 8.28 11.92 21.14
N ILE A 282 7.97 10.67 20.77
CA ILE A 282 6.83 10.34 19.91
C ILE A 282 5.52 10.39 20.72
N PRO A 283 4.56 11.26 20.38
CA PRO A 283 3.31 11.36 21.11
C PRO A 283 2.43 10.14 20.86
N ARG A 284 1.81 9.63 21.93
CA ARG A 284 0.84 8.53 21.90
C ARG A 284 1.35 7.27 21.19
N LEU A 285 2.65 6.98 21.30
CA LEU A 285 3.26 5.79 20.71
C LEU A 285 2.57 4.50 21.21
N ARG A 286 2.22 3.62 20.28
CA ARG A 286 1.86 2.21 20.54
C ARG A 286 3.03 1.32 20.13
N VAL A 287 3.27 0.25 20.88
CA VAL A 287 4.30 -0.74 20.54
C VAL A 287 3.65 -2.09 20.28
N TRP A 288 3.91 -2.67 19.12
CA TRP A 288 3.40 -3.99 18.76
C TRP A 288 4.53 -4.99 18.62
N THR A 289 4.32 -6.17 19.18
CA THR A 289 5.24 -7.30 19.06
C THR A 289 4.51 -8.50 18.48
N SER A 290 5.27 -9.48 18.01
CA SER A 290 4.75 -10.84 17.84
C SER A 290 4.52 -11.51 19.20
N GLN A 291 4.13 -12.78 19.20
CA GLN A 291 4.09 -13.60 20.42
C GLN A 291 5.42 -14.32 20.70
N LEU A 292 6.39 -14.22 19.80
CA LEU A 292 7.69 -14.88 19.95
C LEU A 292 8.59 -14.11 20.91
N GLN A 293 9.32 -14.85 21.74
CA GLN A 293 10.08 -14.36 22.89
C GLN A 293 11.02 -13.22 22.51
N ARG A 294 11.73 -13.33 21.38
CA ARG A 294 12.70 -12.33 20.90
C ARG A 294 12.09 -10.94 20.65
N THR A 295 10.86 -10.83 20.14
CA THR A 295 10.23 -9.51 19.92
C THR A 295 9.78 -8.89 21.24
N ILE A 296 9.24 -9.73 22.14
CA ILE A 296 8.82 -9.34 23.49
C ILE A 296 10.02 -8.83 24.31
N GLN A 297 11.13 -9.57 24.30
CA GLN A 297 12.37 -9.17 24.98
C GLN A 297 12.91 -7.85 24.42
N THR A 298 12.84 -7.65 23.10
CA THR A 298 13.32 -6.42 22.44
C THR A 298 12.49 -5.19 22.81
N ALA A 299 11.18 -5.36 23.01
CA ALA A 299 10.30 -4.27 23.41
C ALA A 299 10.30 -3.99 24.93
N ALA A 300 10.89 -4.87 25.75
CA ALA A 300 10.75 -4.84 27.21
C ALA A 300 11.25 -3.55 27.88
N ALA A 301 12.20 -2.85 27.26
CA ALA A 301 12.77 -1.60 27.79
C ALA A 301 12.03 -0.33 27.31
N ILE A 302 10.99 -0.45 26.47
CA ILE A 302 10.26 0.69 25.90
C ILE A 302 9.04 1.02 26.77
N ASP A 303 9.03 2.23 27.33
CA ASP A 303 7.92 2.73 28.14
C ASP A 303 6.79 3.31 27.27
N ALA A 304 5.98 2.41 26.72
CA ALA A 304 4.78 2.72 25.95
C ALA A 304 3.78 1.55 26.03
N PRO A 305 2.48 1.76 25.82
CA PRO A 305 1.51 0.66 25.77
C PRO A 305 1.89 -0.39 24.72
N GLN A 306 2.02 -1.64 25.16
CA GLN A 306 2.47 -2.75 24.33
C GLN A 306 1.33 -3.74 24.04
N GLU A 307 1.25 -4.21 22.79
CA GLU A 307 0.25 -5.19 22.34
C GLU A 307 0.94 -6.35 21.60
N ARG A 308 0.46 -7.58 21.85
CA ARG A 308 1.03 -8.79 21.25
C ARG A 308 0.09 -9.34 20.19
N TRP A 309 0.59 -9.46 18.97
CA TRP A 309 -0.19 -9.90 17.82
C TRP A 309 0.35 -11.24 17.32
N LYS A 310 -0.44 -12.32 17.41
CA LYS A 310 -0.07 -13.62 16.83
C LYS A 310 0.18 -13.51 15.32
N ALA A 311 -0.59 -12.64 14.64
CA ALA A 311 -0.42 -12.35 13.22
C ALA A 311 0.94 -11.72 12.88
N LEU A 312 1.71 -11.22 13.86
CA LEU A 312 3.07 -10.71 13.67
C LEU A 312 4.16 -11.77 13.88
N ASN A 313 3.83 -13.04 14.21
CA ASN A 313 4.82 -14.11 14.27
C ASN A 313 5.53 -14.27 12.92
N GLU A 314 6.81 -14.66 12.95
CA GLU A 314 7.61 -14.92 11.75
C GLU A 314 6.92 -15.95 10.83
N ILE A 315 7.31 -15.95 9.56
CA ILE A 315 6.88 -16.99 8.61
C ILE A 315 7.21 -18.38 9.16
N ASP A 316 6.23 -19.28 9.12
CA ASP A 316 6.40 -20.67 9.53
C ASP A 316 7.15 -21.46 8.45
N ALA A 317 8.36 -21.93 8.75
CA ALA A 317 9.16 -22.75 7.83
C ALA A 317 8.79 -24.24 7.85
N GLY A 318 7.75 -24.64 8.59
CA GLY A 318 7.22 -25.99 8.64
C GLY A 318 8.28 -27.01 9.05
N ILE A 319 8.52 -28.01 8.20
CA ILE A 319 9.55 -29.03 8.46
C ILE A 319 10.99 -28.47 8.48
N CYS A 320 11.21 -27.26 7.97
CA CYS A 320 12.50 -26.60 7.93
C CYS A 320 12.74 -25.63 9.11
N GLU A 321 11.83 -25.61 10.10
CA GLU A 321 12.03 -24.84 11.34
C GLU A 321 13.34 -25.24 12.04
N GLU A 322 14.04 -24.24 12.58
CA GLU A 322 15.31 -24.36 13.28
C GLU A 322 16.49 -24.92 12.46
N MET A 323 16.35 -25.09 11.14
CA MET A 323 17.44 -25.53 10.26
C MET A 323 18.29 -24.36 9.73
N THR A 324 19.55 -24.63 9.38
CA THR A 324 20.36 -23.74 8.54
C THR A 324 20.01 -23.92 7.05
N TYR A 325 20.46 -23.00 6.19
CA TYR A 325 20.25 -23.17 4.75
C TYR A 325 21.04 -24.34 4.16
N GLU A 326 22.20 -24.66 4.74
CA GLU A 326 23.01 -25.83 4.44
C GLU A 326 22.24 -27.11 4.74
N GLU A 327 21.66 -27.22 5.94
CA GLU A 327 20.84 -28.38 6.35
C GLU A 327 19.61 -28.55 5.44
N ILE A 328 18.97 -27.44 5.03
CA ILE A 328 17.84 -27.48 4.10
C ILE A 328 18.28 -27.94 2.70
N GLN A 329 19.41 -27.46 2.18
CA GLN A 329 19.94 -27.90 0.90
C GLN A 329 20.35 -29.37 0.92
N GLU A 330 20.88 -29.87 2.03
CA GLU A 330 21.26 -31.28 2.20
C GLU A 330 20.03 -32.20 2.28
N GLN A 331 19.04 -31.84 3.10
CA GLN A 331 17.88 -32.69 3.39
C GLN A 331 16.75 -32.54 2.36
N TYR A 332 16.56 -31.34 1.82
CA TYR A 332 15.46 -30.96 0.95
C TYR A 332 15.93 -30.10 -0.26
N PRO A 333 16.83 -30.61 -1.12
CA PRO A 333 17.40 -29.85 -2.23
C PRO A 333 16.36 -29.36 -3.25
N GLU A 334 15.33 -30.18 -3.53
CA GLU A 334 14.25 -29.85 -4.45
C GLU A 334 13.42 -28.67 -3.93
N ASP A 335 13.05 -28.71 -2.65
CA ASP A 335 12.34 -27.63 -1.96
C ASP A 335 13.17 -26.34 -1.91
N PHE A 336 14.48 -26.44 -1.65
CA PHE A 336 15.37 -25.29 -1.62
C PHE A 336 15.48 -24.61 -2.98
N ALA A 337 15.56 -25.37 -4.07
CA ALA A 337 15.55 -24.86 -5.44
C ALA A 337 14.17 -24.28 -5.83
N ALA A 338 13.07 -25.00 -5.55
CA ALA A 338 11.71 -24.54 -5.83
C ALA A 338 11.41 -23.20 -5.14
N ARG A 339 11.87 -23.04 -3.88
CA ARG A 339 11.76 -21.78 -3.15
C ARG A 339 12.57 -20.65 -3.78
N ASP A 340 13.73 -20.93 -4.37
CA ASP A 340 14.52 -19.90 -5.05
C ASP A 340 13.91 -19.48 -6.38
N GLN A 341 13.26 -20.42 -7.08
CA GLN A 341 12.54 -20.15 -8.33
C GLN A 341 11.37 -19.19 -8.10
N ASP A 342 10.50 -19.50 -7.13
CA ASP A 342 9.31 -18.72 -6.82
C ASP A 342 9.10 -18.54 -5.31
N LYS A 343 9.93 -17.67 -4.72
CA LYS A 343 9.96 -17.44 -3.27
C LYS A 343 8.66 -16.84 -2.70
N PHE A 344 7.85 -16.20 -3.52
CA PHE A 344 6.60 -15.60 -3.06
C PHE A 344 5.53 -16.66 -2.83
N HIS A 345 5.34 -17.54 -3.82
CA HIS A 345 4.29 -18.57 -3.79
C HIS A 345 4.71 -19.87 -3.13
N TYR A 346 6.01 -20.18 -3.15
CA TYR A 346 6.50 -21.41 -2.54
C TYR A 346 6.11 -21.46 -1.07
N ARG A 347 5.40 -22.54 -0.71
CA ARG A 347 4.98 -22.84 0.65
C ARG A 347 5.89 -23.95 1.18
N TYR A 348 6.54 -23.70 2.32
CA TYR A 348 7.28 -24.75 3.01
C TYR A 348 6.35 -25.93 3.33
N PRO A 349 6.79 -27.20 3.24
CA PRO A 349 5.96 -28.32 3.64
C PRO A 349 5.53 -28.17 5.10
N ARG A 350 4.21 -28.17 5.33
CA ARG A 350 3.59 -27.89 6.65
C ARG A 350 3.88 -26.50 7.23
N GLY A 351 4.29 -25.55 6.40
CA GLY A 351 4.53 -24.16 6.78
C GLY A 351 3.75 -23.18 5.91
N GLU A 352 4.28 -21.96 5.79
CA GLU A 352 3.68 -20.84 5.08
C GLU A 352 4.50 -20.45 3.82
N SER A 353 3.82 -19.81 2.86
CA SER A 353 4.46 -18.99 1.82
C SER A 353 4.45 -17.50 2.21
N TYR A 354 5.11 -16.64 1.44
CA TYR A 354 4.96 -15.19 1.62
C TYR A 354 3.55 -14.71 1.28
N GLU A 355 2.85 -15.41 0.38
CA GLU A 355 1.45 -15.17 0.08
C GLU A 355 0.54 -15.44 1.29
N ASP A 356 0.74 -16.56 1.99
CA ASP A 356 0.02 -16.87 3.24
C ASP A 356 0.27 -15.79 4.30
N LEU A 357 1.52 -15.33 4.39
CA LEU A 357 1.92 -14.29 5.33
C LEU A 357 1.24 -12.95 5.00
N VAL A 358 1.12 -12.57 3.72
CA VAL A 358 0.38 -11.39 3.30
C VAL A 358 -1.09 -11.49 3.72
N ALA A 359 -1.75 -12.63 3.46
CA ALA A 359 -3.13 -12.84 3.88
C ALA A 359 -3.31 -12.75 5.41
N ARG A 360 -2.37 -13.33 6.18
CA ARG A 360 -2.37 -13.27 7.65
C ARG A 360 -2.11 -11.87 8.20
N LEU A 361 -1.36 -11.03 7.49
CA LEU A 361 -1.01 -9.68 7.91
C LEU A 361 -2.07 -8.62 7.55
N GLU A 362 -3.11 -8.98 6.79
CA GLU A 362 -4.17 -8.02 6.42
C GLU A 362 -4.77 -7.29 7.63
N PRO A 363 -5.14 -7.94 8.75
CA PRO A 363 -5.67 -7.24 9.93
C PRO A 363 -4.66 -6.27 10.56
N VAL A 364 -3.36 -6.59 10.49
CA VAL A 364 -2.28 -5.72 10.99
C VAL A 364 -2.17 -4.47 10.12
N ILE A 365 -2.25 -4.61 8.79
CA ILE A 365 -2.25 -3.47 7.86
C ILE A 365 -3.45 -2.55 8.12
N MET A 366 -4.65 -3.12 8.34
CA MET A 366 -5.83 -2.32 8.66
C MET A 366 -5.65 -1.52 9.94
N GLU A 367 -5.08 -2.13 10.97
CA GLU A 367 -4.82 -1.44 12.23
C GLU A 367 -3.72 -0.38 12.08
N LEU A 368 -2.66 -0.63 11.28
CA LEU A 368 -1.64 0.39 10.97
C LEU A 368 -2.23 1.57 10.19
N GLU A 369 -3.22 1.31 9.33
CA GLU A 369 -3.93 2.36 8.61
C GLU A 369 -4.83 3.21 9.51
N ARG A 370 -5.27 2.65 10.64
CA ARG A 370 -6.14 3.30 11.63
C ARG A 370 -5.36 4.06 12.71
N GLN A 371 -4.19 3.59 13.09
CA GLN A 371 -3.39 4.18 14.16
C GLN A 371 -2.56 5.38 13.69
N GLU A 372 -2.16 6.22 14.64
CA GLU A 372 -1.19 7.30 14.41
C GLU A 372 0.25 6.75 14.50
N ASN A 373 0.91 6.91 15.64
CA ASN A 373 2.31 6.54 15.80
C ASN A 373 2.43 5.13 16.38
N VAL A 374 3.03 4.22 15.60
CA VAL A 374 3.21 2.81 15.98
C VAL A 374 4.65 2.40 15.77
N LEU A 375 5.22 1.70 16.75
CA LEU A 375 6.45 0.92 16.60
C LEU A 375 6.08 -0.57 16.50
N VAL A 376 6.45 -1.21 15.40
CA VAL A 376 6.32 -2.66 15.21
C VAL A 376 7.68 -3.31 15.37
N VAL A 377 7.82 -4.14 16.41
CA VAL A 377 8.96 -5.04 16.62
C VAL A 377 8.61 -6.41 16.04
N GLY A 378 9.06 -6.67 14.83
CA GLY A 378 8.69 -7.83 14.03
C GLY A 378 9.87 -8.72 13.66
N HIS A 379 9.74 -9.39 12.51
CA HIS A 379 10.70 -10.36 11.99
C HIS A 379 11.06 -10.09 10.53
N GLN A 380 11.99 -10.87 9.97
CA GLN A 380 12.52 -10.58 8.64
C GLN A 380 11.44 -10.73 7.56
N ALA A 381 10.69 -11.83 7.51
CA ALA A 381 9.66 -12.01 6.47
C ALA A 381 8.46 -11.10 6.71
N VAL A 382 8.03 -10.97 7.97
CA VAL A 382 6.92 -10.10 8.38
C VAL A 382 7.15 -8.64 7.96
N LEU A 383 8.31 -8.07 8.30
CA LEU A 383 8.59 -6.68 7.98
C LEU A 383 8.79 -6.43 6.48
N ARG A 384 9.21 -7.45 5.71
CA ARG A 384 9.21 -7.36 4.24
C ARG A 384 7.80 -7.17 3.70
N CYS A 385 6.82 -7.93 4.20
CA CYS A 385 5.42 -7.77 3.80
C CYS A 385 4.86 -6.38 4.16
N LEU A 386 5.15 -5.88 5.38
CA LEU A 386 4.74 -4.54 5.80
C LEU A 386 5.40 -3.44 4.95
N LEU A 387 6.70 -3.55 4.69
CA LEU A 387 7.41 -2.60 3.83
C LEU A 387 6.89 -2.64 2.39
N ALA A 388 6.60 -3.83 1.86
CA ALA A 388 6.06 -3.96 0.51
C ALA A 388 4.70 -3.28 0.36
N TYR A 389 3.87 -3.29 1.41
CA TYR A 389 2.66 -2.47 1.47
C TYR A 389 3.02 -0.98 1.41
N PHE A 390 3.71 -0.44 2.41
CA PHE A 390 3.93 1.01 2.46
C PHE A 390 4.77 1.59 1.30
N LEU A 391 5.62 0.77 0.67
CA LEU A 391 6.51 1.17 -0.41
C LEU A 391 6.03 0.73 -1.80
N ASP A 392 4.82 0.18 -1.91
CA ASP A 392 4.22 -0.25 -3.19
C ASP A 392 5.11 -1.22 -3.99
N LYS A 393 5.52 -2.31 -3.33
CA LYS A 393 6.37 -3.37 -3.91
C LYS A 393 5.55 -4.58 -4.33
N ASN A 394 5.91 -5.14 -5.48
CA ASN A 394 5.23 -6.31 -6.05
C ASN A 394 5.70 -7.64 -5.41
N SER A 395 5.06 -8.75 -5.82
CA SER A 395 5.36 -10.13 -5.40
C SER A 395 6.81 -10.55 -5.61
N GLU A 396 7.44 -10.05 -6.67
CA GLU A 396 8.80 -10.45 -7.05
C GLU A 396 9.83 -9.73 -6.17
N GLU A 397 9.59 -8.45 -5.83
CA GLU A 397 10.46 -7.65 -4.98
C GLU A 397 10.30 -7.99 -3.49
N LEU A 398 9.07 -8.25 -3.03
CA LEU A 398 8.71 -8.36 -1.60
C LEU A 398 9.60 -9.36 -0.83
N PRO A 399 9.80 -10.62 -1.26
CA PRO A 399 10.59 -11.62 -0.51
C PRO A 399 12.09 -11.31 -0.41
N TYR A 400 12.56 -10.26 -1.08
CA TYR A 400 13.95 -9.84 -1.18
C TYR A 400 14.19 -8.41 -0.67
N LEU A 401 13.19 -7.74 -0.07
CA LEU A 401 13.43 -6.47 0.59
C LEU A 401 14.46 -6.63 1.74
N ARG A 402 15.42 -5.70 1.83
CA ARG A 402 16.44 -5.72 2.88
C ARG A 402 15.88 -5.14 4.18
N VAL A 403 15.88 -5.97 5.23
CA VAL A 403 15.46 -5.61 6.59
C VAL A 403 16.55 -6.05 7.57
N PRO A 404 17.65 -5.28 7.68
CA PRO A 404 18.78 -5.66 8.52
C PRO A 404 18.41 -5.69 10.01
N LEU A 405 19.11 -6.51 10.80
CA LEU A 405 19.05 -6.44 12.25
C LEU A 405 19.55 -5.07 12.76
N HIS A 406 19.11 -4.72 13.96
CA HIS A 406 19.55 -3.54 14.72
C HIS A 406 19.37 -2.19 13.99
N THR A 407 18.41 -2.14 13.07
CA THR A 407 18.09 -0.96 12.27
C THR A 407 16.63 -0.61 12.47
N VAL A 408 16.34 0.65 12.80
CA VAL A 408 14.97 1.18 12.83
C VAL A 408 14.65 1.78 11.47
N ILE A 409 13.52 1.37 10.91
CA ILE A 409 12.99 1.89 9.65
C ILE A 409 11.83 2.81 10.00
N LYS A 410 11.94 4.10 9.71
CA LYS A 410 10.85 5.05 9.89
C LYS A 410 10.16 5.27 8.55
N LEU A 411 8.86 5.08 8.55
CA LEU A 411 7.96 5.30 7.44
C LEU A 411 7.10 6.52 7.73
N THR A 412 7.11 7.48 6.80
CA THR A 412 6.25 8.68 6.87
C THR A 412 5.34 8.68 5.63
N PRO A 413 4.07 8.25 5.77
CA PRO A 413 3.11 8.31 4.68
C PRO A 413 2.95 9.74 4.17
N VAL A 414 3.02 9.91 2.85
CA VAL A 414 2.83 11.20 2.16
C VAL A 414 1.74 11.04 1.09
N ALA A 415 1.27 12.15 0.52
CA ALA A 415 0.13 12.15 -0.41
C ALA A 415 0.27 11.19 -1.61
N TYR A 416 1.49 10.87 -2.04
CA TYR A 416 1.76 9.98 -3.18
C TYR A 416 2.77 8.88 -2.88
N GLY A 417 2.77 8.35 -1.65
CA GLY A 417 3.61 7.21 -1.30
C GLY A 417 4.02 7.25 0.16
N CYS A 418 5.25 6.83 0.45
CA CYS A 418 5.80 6.81 1.79
C CYS A 418 7.29 7.16 1.74
N GLU A 419 7.72 8.08 2.60
CA GLU A 419 9.15 8.33 2.81
C GLU A 419 9.72 7.30 3.78
N MET A 420 10.91 6.77 3.48
CA MET A 420 11.60 5.80 4.30
C MET A 420 12.95 6.34 4.77
N GLU A 421 13.18 6.32 6.07
CA GLU A 421 14.46 6.65 6.71
C GLU A 421 14.99 5.43 7.47
N LEU A 422 16.31 5.21 7.42
CA LEU A 422 16.97 4.08 8.08
C LEU A 422 17.91 4.60 9.18
N PHE A 423 17.73 4.10 10.39
CA PHE A 423 18.54 4.42 11.56
C PHE A 423 19.23 3.15 12.05
N LYS A 424 20.48 2.93 11.61
CA LYS A 424 21.32 1.84 12.12
C LYS A 424 21.83 2.22 13.51
N LEU A 425 21.42 1.48 14.53
CA LEU A 425 21.93 1.69 15.89
C LEU A 425 23.35 1.11 16.00
N PRO A 426 24.21 1.64 16.89
CA PRO A 426 25.64 1.30 16.94
C PRO A 426 25.92 -0.04 17.64
N ILE A 427 25.16 -1.08 17.31
CA ILE A 427 25.30 -2.44 17.82
C ILE A 427 25.39 -3.39 16.63
N ASP A 428 26.50 -4.12 16.52
CA ASP A 428 26.68 -5.07 15.42
C ASP A 428 25.70 -6.25 15.50
N ALA A 429 25.47 -6.87 14.36
CA ALA A 429 24.66 -8.08 14.22
C ALA A 429 25.15 -8.88 13.01
N VAL A 430 24.88 -10.19 13.00
CA VAL A 430 25.04 -11.01 11.79
C VAL A 430 24.13 -10.52 10.66
N ASP A 431 24.53 -10.78 9.40
CA ASP A 431 23.62 -10.62 8.27
C ASP A 431 22.78 -11.88 8.11
N THR A 432 21.48 -11.72 7.87
CA THR A 432 20.54 -12.82 7.63
C THR A 432 19.89 -12.70 6.25
N HIS A 433 20.38 -11.78 5.42
CA HIS A 433 19.86 -11.51 4.10
C HIS A 433 20.50 -12.44 3.07
N ARG A 434 19.74 -13.44 2.61
CA ARG A 434 20.10 -14.25 1.47
C ARG A 434 19.47 -13.70 0.18
N GLU A 435 20.32 -13.25 -0.73
CA GLU A 435 19.96 -12.80 -2.09
C GLU A 435 19.44 -13.99 -2.94
N LYS A 436 18.80 -13.71 -4.08
CA LYS A 436 18.44 -14.77 -5.04
C LYS A 436 19.70 -15.32 -5.72
N PRO A 437 19.98 -16.64 -5.69
CA PRO A 437 21.09 -17.20 -6.46
C PRO A 437 20.91 -16.98 -7.96
N LYS A 438 22.01 -16.96 -8.71
CA LYS A 438 21.95 -16.88 -10.18
C LYS A 438 21.36 -18.15 -10.79
N ASN A 439 21.73 -19.30 -10.24
CA ASN A 439 21.22 -20.61 -10.66
C ASN A 439 20.18 -21.12 -9.64
N CYS A 440 18.93 -21.22 -10.07
CA CYS A 440 17.81 -21.72 -9.28
C CYS A 440 17.25 -23.06 -9.81
N GLU A 441 17.92 -23.69 -10.78
CA GLU A 441 17.48 -24.97 -11.34
C GLU A 441 17.54 -26.09 -10.30
N LEU A 442 16.69 -27.10 -10.45
CA LEU A 442 16.64 -28.27 -9.55
C LEU A 442 17.96 -29.05 -9.54
N GLU A 443 18.62 -29.14 -10.69
CA GLU A 443 19.84 -29.93 -10.91
C GLU A 443 21.13 -29.16 -10.54
N ARG A 444 21.02 -27.99 -9.89
CA ARG A 444 22.17 -27.16 -9.53
C ARG A 444 23.07 -27.83 -8.48
N SER A 445 24.35 -27.45 -8.47
CA SER A 445 25.27 -27.92 -7.44
C SER A 445 24.94 -27.31 -6.06
N THR A 446 25.38 -27.99 -5.00
CA THR A 446 25.25 -27.48 -3.61
C THR A 446 26.00 -26.14 -3.44
N GLU A 447 27.16 -26.00 -4.08
CA GLU A 447 27.94 -24.75 -4.06
C GLU A 447 27.15 -23.59 -4.71
N ASP A 448 26.53 -23.83 -5.87
CA ASP A 448 25.68 -22.83 -6.55
C ASP A 448 24.47 -22.41 -5.70
N ALA A 449 23.87 -23.38 -5.00
CA ALA A 449 22.70 -23.15 -4.14
C ALA A 449 23.04 -22.31 -2.90
N LEU A 450 24.22 -22.53 -2.31
CA LEU A 450 24.64 -21.93 -1.05
C LEU A 450 25.45 -20.64 -1.24
N GLN A 451 25.85 -20.27 -2.46
CA GLN A 451 26.70 -19.09 -2.75
C GLN A 451 26.20 -17.74 -2.18
N THR A 452 24.90 -17.64 -1.89
CA THR A 452 24.26 -16.40 -1.38
C THR A 452 23.93 -16.48 0.12
N VAL A 453 24.22 -17.59 0.77
CA VAL A 453 24.01 -17.75 2.22
C VAL A 453 25.01 -16.86 2.95
N PRO A 454 24.56 -15.96 3.84
CA PRO A 454 25.46 -15.13 4.62
C PRO A 454 26.22 -15.96 5.66
N GLU A 455 27.41 -15.49 6.02
CA GLU A 455 28.23 -16.08 7.09
C GLU A 455 27.48 -16.10 8.43
N HIS A 456 27.63 -17.20 9.17
CA HIS A 456 27.09 -17.40 10.51
C HIS A 456 28.10 -18.19 11.37
N LEU A 457 27.90 -18.16 12.70
CA LEU A 457 28.82 -18.72 13.71
C LEU A 457 28.63 -20.21 13.97
#